data_AF-A0A1M6SI48-F1
#
_entry.id   AF-A0A1M6SI48-F1
#
_cell.length_a   1.000
_cell.length_b   1.000
_cell.length_c   1.000
_cell.angle_alpha   90.00
_cell.angle_beta   90.00
_cell.angle_gamma   90.00
#
_symmetry.space_group_name_H-M   'P 1'
#
loop_
_entity.id
_entity.type
_entity.pdbx_description
1 polymer ?
#
loop_
_entity_poly.entity_id
_entity_poly.type
_entity_poly.pdbx_seq_one_letter_code
_entity_poly.pdbx_strand_id
1 'polypeptide(L)'
;MRNILILLFLLTAYNFILYEVSKYSGLPLFPSELWKLVILFSLDSVLFLSWLFGYKERTLVWISYVSLVQILGLGIALWDYRIVPELTPSFLVTLGIIWLFESPTERSYKRLLEERRLLEEKLFENSRQRLELLEKLNVYQELIQRLSEEKERIEKEIAQLDPIREDYQKLLKEKERLTQKINEAEDRLKEYRERIERLTESNKRLFESLETLYLSQKSEDTHSELSKLRKERKKLIKEILELQKLLEDVYKEKELYQQEVAELKKERANLKEQIDLLRLQLEEYTAKAENKVDIYREILTSVLENIEFEREVIRDFARLPADKKREFFKELLLLNMKDTKEPLESMKGYRNVFKLKPAGGRIYFTFGETKRWRVIGILEGEDDKEKELYAETFLLKYRKR
;
A
#
# COMPACT_ATOMS: atom_id res chain seq x y z
N MET A 1 -45.16 -25.67 31.83
CA MET A 1 -46.06 -26.80 31.46
C MET A 1 -45.32 -27.98 30.83
N ARG A 2 -44.65 -27.83 29.68
CA ARG A 2 -43.95 -28.95 29.00
C ARG A 2 -42.94 -29.69 29.89
N ASN A 3 -42.11 -28.96 30.64
CA ASN A 3 -41.10 -29.57 31.52
C ASN A 3 -41.70 -30.32 32.71
N ILE A 4 -42.87 -29.89 33.21
CA ILE A 4 -43.57 -30.53 34.34
C ILE A 4 -44.20 -31.86 33.87
N LEU A 5 -44.77 -31.89 32.67
CA LEU A 5 -45.29 -33.11 32.03
C LEU A 5 -44.18 -34.13 31.75
N ILE A 6 -43.00 -33.67 31.30
CA ILE A 6 -41.83 -34.53 31.07
C ILE A 6 -41.32 -35.11 32.40
N LEU A 7 -41.27 -34.29 33.45
CA LEU A 7 -40.91 -34.71 34.81
C LEU A 7 -41.84 -35.80 35.33
N LEU A 8 -43.15 -35.57 35.21
CA LEU A 8 -44.18 -36.52 35.66
C LEU A 8 -44.12 -37.82 34.85
N PHE A 9 -43.87 -37.73 33.54
CA PHE A 9 -43.67 -38.89 32.67
C PHE A 9 -42.41 -39.69 33.04
N LEU A 10 -41.27 -39.02 33.29
CA LEU A 10 -40.03 -39.69 33.70
C LEU A 10 -40.19 -40.39 35.05
N LEU A 11 -40.87 -39.74 36.00
CA LEU A 11 -41.08 -40.27 37.34
C LEU A 11 -42.06 -41.46 37.32
N THR A 12 -43.10 -41.41 36.50
CA THR A 12 -44.02 -42.54 36.30
C THR A 12 -43.37 -43.70 35.54
N ALA A 13 -42.61 -43.42 34.48
CA ALA A 13 -41.87 -44.43 33.73
C ALA A 13 -40.80 -45.11 34.59
N TYR A 14 -40.09 -44.34 35.42
CA TYR A 14 -39.08 -44.85 36.34
C TYR A 14 -39.67 -45.86 37.35
N ASN A 15 -40.77 -45.48 38.01
CA ASN A 15 -41.44 -46.35 38.97
C ASN A 15 -42.09 -47.57 38.29
N PHE A 16 -42.57 -47.44 37.05
CA PHE A 16 -43.05 -48.56 36.25
C PHE A 16 -41.93 -49.56 35.92
N ILE A 17 -40.73 -49.08 35.59
CA ILE A 17 -39.55 -49.92 35.37
C ILE A 17 -39.16 -50.65 36.65
N LEU A 18 -39.14 -49.97 37.80
CA LEU A 18 -38.86 -50.59 39.09
C LEU A 18 -39.86 -51.70 39.42
N TYR A 19 -41.15 -51.49 39.14
CA TYR A 19 -42.20 -52.49 39.32
C TYR A 19 -41.99 -53.74 38.45
N GLU A 20 -41.74 -53.56 37.15
CA GLU A 20 -41.47 -54.69 36.25
C GLU A 20 -40.18 -55.44 36.65
N VAL A 21 -39.10 -54.71 36.98
CA VAL A 21 -37.85 -55.33 37.43
C VAL A 21 -38.04 -56.10 38.74
N SER A 22 -38.85 -55.60 39.67
CA SER A 22 -39.26 -56.33 40.90
C SER A 22 -39.86 -57.70 40.56
N LYS A 23 -40.78 -57.72 39.59
CA LYS A 23 -41.50 -58.92 39.15
C LYS A 23 -40.57 -59.96 38.48
N TYR A 24 -39.59 -59.51 37.70
CA TYR A 24 -38.66 -60.41 36.99
C TYR A 24 -37.47 -60.87 37.84
N SER A 25 -36.98 -60.04 38.77
CA SER A 25 -35.76 -60.32 39.54
C SER A 25 -36.00 -61.11 40.83
N GLY A 26 -37.26 -61.24 41.28
CA GLY A 26 -37.60 -61.89 42.54
C GLY A 26 -37.14 -61.12 43.78
N LEU A 27 -36.59 -59.91 43.61
CA LEU A 27 -36.24 -59.00 44.68
C LEU A 27 -37.48 -58.17 45.03
N PRO A 28 -37.77 -57.92 46.33
CA PRO A 28 -38.88 -57.05 46.74
C PRO A 28 -38.50 -55.58 46.50
N LEU A 29 -38.38 -55.18 45.23
CA LEU A 29 -38.07 -53.82 44.80
C LEU A 29 -39.32 -52.92 44.82
N PHE A 30 -40.50 -53.49 45.02
CA PHE A 30 -41.75 -52.76 45.04
C PHE A 30 -42.68 -53.32 46.13
N PRO A 31 -43.17 -52.49 47.06
CA PRO A 31 -43.99 -52.97 48.16
C PRO A 31 -45.39 -53.36 47.69
N SER A 32 -45.97 -54.39 48.32
CA SER A 32 -47.32 -54.87 48.00
C SER A 32 -48.45 -54.04 48.61
N GLU A 33 -48.14 -53.21 49.62
CA GLU A 33 -49.12 -52.44 50.37
C GLU A 33 -49.21 -50.99 49.88
N LEU A 34 -50.44 -50.48 49.72
CA LEU A 34 -50.73 -49.15 49.17
C LEU A 34 -50.07 -48.00 49.94
N TRP A 35 -49.99 -48.08 51.26
CA TRP A 35 -49.39 -47.00 52.06
C TRP A 35 -47.86 -46.98 51.94
N LYS A 36 -47.21 -48.16 51.85
CA LYS A 36 -45.76 -48.29 51.60
C LYS A 36 -45.39 -47.75 50.21
N LEU A 37 -46.28 -47.91 49.23
CA LEU A 37 -46.12 -47.31 47.89
C LEU A 37 -46.09 -45.80 47.93
N VAL A 38 -47.04 -45.16 48.63
CA VAL A 38 -47.08 -43.70 48.73
C VAL A 38 -45.78 -43.15 49.35
N ILE A 39 -45.25 -43.84 50.36
CA ILE A 39 -43.98 -43.47 51.00
C ILE A 39 -42.82 -43.62 50.02
N LEU A 40 -42.72 -44.75 49.31
CA LEU A 40 -41.67 -44.97 48.30
C LEU A 40 -41.71 -43.89 47.21
N PHE A 41 -42.89 -43.64 46.64
CA PHE A 41 -43.09 -42.60 45.63
C PHE A 41 -42.64 -41.24 46.15
N SER A 42 -42.92 -40.90 47.41
CA SER A 42 -42.51 -39.62 47.98
C SER A 42 -40.98 -39.50 48.10
N LEU A 43 -40.30 -40.56 48.57
CA LEU A 43 -38.85 -40.57 48.75
C LEU A 43 -38.11 -40.51 47.41
N ASP A 44 -38.53 -41.33 46.44
CA ASP A 44 -37.93 -41.39 45.12
C ASP A 44 -38.21 -40.12 44.31
N SER A 45 -39.38 -39.50 44.48
CA SER A 45 -39.70 -38.22 43.86
C SER A 45 -38.81 -37.09 44.37
N VAL A 46 -38.56 -37.02 45.68
CA VAL A 46 -37.71 -35.97 46.27
C VAL A 46 -36.28 -36.12 45.77
N LEU A 47 -35.72 -37.33 45.76
CA LEU A 47 -34.38 -37.59 45.23
C LEU A 47 -34.26 -37.25 43.75
N PHE A 48 -35.24 -37.68 42.94
CA PHE A 48 -35.22 -37.44 41.50
C PHE A 48 -35.39 -35.95 41.15
N LEU A 49 -36.26 -35.22 41.87
CA LEU A 49 -36.41 -33.77 41.70
C LEU A 49 -35.15 -33.03 42.12
N SER A 50 -34.54 -33.41 43.25
CA SER A 50 -33.28 -32.79 43.69
C SER A 50 -32.14 -33.02 42.72
N TRP A 51 -32.06 -34.20 42.10
CA TRP A 51 -31.13 -34.48 41.02
C TRP A 51 -31.43 -33.64 39.77
N LEU A 52 -32.68 -33.59 39.32
CA LEU A 52 -33.05 -32.88 38.08
C LEU A 52 -32.84 -31.37 38.15
N PHE A 53 -33.03 -30.76 39.33
CA PHE A 53 -32.75 -29.34 39.55
C PHE A 53 -31.27 -29.04 39.81
N GLY A 54 -30.40 -30.06 39.88
CA GLY A 54 -28.95 -29.89 40.00
C GLY A 54 -28.51 -29.31 41.34
N TYR A 55 -29.21 -29.67 42.42
CA TYR A 55 -28.72 -29.37 43.76
C TYR A 55 -27.37 -30.05 43.98
N LYS A 56 -26.43 -29.38 44.67
CA LYS A 56 -25.04 -29.86 44.88
C LYS A 56 -25.03 -31.31 45.40
N GLU A 57 -24.00 -32.08 45.06
CA GLU A 57 -23.81 -33.45 45.59
C GLU A 57 -24.03 -33.52 47.11
N ARG A 58 -23.58 -32.49 47.84
CA ARG A 58 -23.79 -32.35 49.29
C ARG A 58 -25.26 -32.37 49.70
N THR A 59 -26.14 -31.66 49.00
CA THR A 59 -27.58 -31.64 49.30
C THR A 59 -28.26 -32.95 48.96
N LEU A 60 -27.81 -33.63 47.90
CA LEU A 60 -28.33 -34.94 47.52
C LEU A 60 -27.95 -36.00 48.55
N VAL A 61 -26.68 -35.99 49.01
CA VAL A 61 -26.20 -36.85 50.10
C VAL A 61 -26.99 -36.64 51.40
N TRP A 62 -27.30 -35.39 51.75
CA TRP A 62 -28.12 -35.08 52.92
C TRP A 62 -29.55 -35.62 52.80
N ILE A 63 -30.19 -35.45 51.65
CA ILE A 63 -31.54 -35.97 51.41
C ILE A 63 -31.53 -37.51 51.49
N SER A 64 -30.54 -38.15 50.87
CA SER A 64 -30.38 -39.60 50.96
C SER A 64 -30.21 -40.09 52.40
N TYR A 65 -29.41 -39.39 53.21
CA TYR A 65 -29.23 -39.72 54.61
C TYR A 65 -30.54 -39.59 55.41
N VAL A 66 -31.28 -38.49 55.22
CA VAL A 66 -32.57 -38.26 55.87
C VAL A 66 -33.59 -39.34 55.48
N SER A 67 -33.67 -39.70 54.20
CA SER A 67 -34.55 -40.75 53.70
C SER A 67 -34.22 -42.13 54.28
N LEU A 68 -32.94 -42.47 54.42
CA LEU A 68 -32.52 -43.73 55.02
C LEU A 68 -32.91 -43.79 56.51
N VAL A 69 -32.69 -42.71 57.26
CA VAL A 69 -33.11 -42.59 58.66
C VAL A 69 -34.63 -42.68 58.80
N GLN A 70 -35.39 -42.11 57.86
CA GLN A 70 -36.86 -42.21 57.84
C GLN A 70 -37.34 -43.65 57.62
N ILE A 71 -36.73 -44.40 56.70
CA ILE A 71 -37.07 -45.82 56.46
C ILE A 71 -36.82 -46.65 57.73
N LEU A 72 -35.69 -46.45 58.40
CA LEU A 72 -35.36 -47.15 59.65
C LEU A 72 -36.30 -46.73 60.80
N GLY A 73 -36.59 -45.43 60.92
CA GLY A 73 -37.48 -44.88 61.94
C GLY A 73 -38.92 -45.39 61.82
N LEU A 74 -39.42 -45.55 60.59
CA LEU A 74 -40.74 -46.13 60.32
C LEU A 74 -40.82 -47.61 60.73
N GLY A 75 -39.75 -48.38 60.48
CA GLY A 75 -39.66 -49.78 60.94
C GLY A 75 -39.77 -49.91 62.47
N ILE A 76 -39.13 -49.00 63.20
CA ILE A 76 -39.16 -48.98 64.68
C ILE A 76 -40.52 -48.48 65.19
N ALA A 77 -41.05 -47.40 64.62
CA ALA A 77 -42.29 -46.78 65.08
C ALA A 77 -43.53 -47.66 64.89
N LEU A 78 -43.57 -48.41 63.78
CA LEU A 78 -44.69 -49.29 63.43
C LEU A 78 -44.50 -50.73 63.92
N TRP A 79 -43.36 -51.04 64.56
CA TRP A 79 -42.99 -52.41 64.98
C TRP A 79 -43.01 -53.45 63.83
N ASP A 80 -42.92 -52.99 62.58
CA ASP A 80 -42.86 -53.83 61.39
C ASP A 80 -41.48 -53.71 60.73
N TYR A 81 -40.61 -54.65 61.05
CA TYR A 81 -39.25 -54.71 60.49
C TYR A 81 -39.21 -55.14 59.02
N ARG A 82 -40.33 -55.55 58.42
CA ARG A 82 -40.41 -55.90 56.98
C ARG A 82 -40.37 -54.66 56.09
N ILE A 83 -40.64 -53.47 56.64
CA ILE A 83 -40.58 -52.19 55.93
C ILE A 83 -39.17 -51.91 55.38
N VAL A 84 -38.13 -52.26 56.13
CA VAL A 84 -36.74 -52.00 55.75
C VAL A 84 -36.32 -52.80 54.50
N PRO A 85 -36.42 -54.13 54.46
CA PRO A 85 -36.05 -54.90 53.27
C PRO A 85 -36.97 -54.67 52.06
N GLU A 86 -38.19 -54.13 52.24
CA GLU A 86 -39.11 -53.80 51.14
C GLU A 86 -38.84 -52.42 50.50
N LEU A 87 -38.39 -51.42 51.27
CA LEU A 87 -38.18 -50.05 50.77
C LEU A 87 -36.72 -49.74 50.44
N THR A 88 -35.76 -50.33 51.17
CA THR A 88 -34.33 -50.04 50.97
C THR A 88 -33.80 -50.44 49.59
N PRO A 89 -34.18 -51.58 48.99
CA PRO A 89 -33.65 -51.97 47.68
C PRO A 89 -34.00 -50.97 46.55
N SER A 90 -35.25 -50.50 46.48
CA SER A 90 -35.67 -49.50 45.50
C SER A 90 -34.90 -48.20 45.68
N PHE A 91 -34.84 -47.70 46.92
CA PHE A 91 -34.12 -46.49 47.28
C PHE A 91 -32.62 -46.55 46.92
N LEU A 92 -31.96 -47.70 47.11
CA LEU A 92 -30.55 -47.84 46.75
C LEU A 92 -30.34 -47.84 45.22
N VAL A 93 -31.26 -48.44 44.46
CA VAL A 93 -31.24 -48.39 43.00
C VAL A 93 -31.42 -46.95 42.50
N THR A 94 -32.33 -46.17 43.12
CA THR A 94 -32.56 -44.76 42.77
C THR A 94 -31.32 -43.91 43.02
N LEU A 95 -30.67 -44.12 44.16
CA LEU A 95 -29.43 -43.43 44.54
C LEU A 95 -28.27 -43.80 43.59
N GLY A 96 -28.15 -45.07 43.21
CA GLY A 96 -27.12 -45.53 42.27
C GLY A 96 -27.25 -44.91 40.87
N ILE A 97 -28.47 -44.77 40.37
CA ILE A 97 -28.74 -44.13 39.07
C ILE A 97 -28.40 -42.63 39.13
N ILE A 98 -28.82 -41.95 40.19
CA ILE A 98 -28.55 -40.54 40.42
C ILE A 98 -27.05 -40.24 40.50
N TRP A 99 -26.27 -41.15 41.12
CA TRP A 99 -24.83 -40.98 41.25
C TRP A 99 -24.08 -41.22 39.92
N LEU A 100 -24.57 -42.12 39.08
CA LEU A 100 -23.93 -42.45 37.79
C LEU A 100 -24.14 -41.38 36.71
N PHE A 101 -25.24 -40.62 36.77
CA PHE A 101 -25.61 -39.65 35.74
C PHE A 101 -25.53 -38.22 36.24
N GLU A 102 -24.87 -37.35 35.49
CA GLU A 102 -24.87 -35.90 35.75
C GLU A 102 -26.26 -35.29 35.53
N SER A 103 -26.61 -34.31 36.36
CA SER A 103 -27.88 -33.60 36.20
C SER A 103 -27.91 -32.75 34.90
N PRO A 104 -29.07 -32.64 34.23
CA PRO A 104 -29.21 -31.81 33.02
C PRO A 104 -28.88 -30.32 33.25
N THR A 105 -29.17 -29.81 34.44
CA THR A 105 -28.89 -28.43 34.86
C THR A 105 -27.40 -28.18 35.06
N GLU A 106 -26.67 -29.13 35.66
CA GLU A 106 -25.22 -29.04 35.81
C GLU A 106 -24.52 -29.04 34.45
N ARG A 107 -24.96 -29.87 33.51
CA ARG A 107 -24.45 -29.85 32.13
C ARG A 107 -24.68 -28.51 31.45
N SER A 108 -25.87 -27.93 31.63
CA SER A 108 -26.21 -26.62 31.09
C SER A 108 -25.37 -25.52 31.73
N TYR A 109 -25.13 -25.60 33.04
CA TYR A 109 -24.28 -24.67 33.77
C TYR A 109 -22.81 -24.74 33.31
N LYS A 110 -22.25 -25.94 33.13
CA LYS A 110 -20.89 -26.13 32.60
C LYS A 110 -20.74 -25.49 31.22
N ARG A 111 -21.70 -25.71 30.31
CA ARG A 111 -21.71 -25.09 28.97
C ARG A 111 -21.76 -23.56 29.04
N LEU A 112 -22.63 -23.00 29.87
CA LEU A 112 -22.73 -21.55 30.05
C LEU A 112 -21.43 -20.95 30.60
N LEU A 113 -20.74 -21.69 31.48
CA LEU A 113 -19.47 -21.25 32.05
C LEU A 113 -18.34 -21.29 31.02
N GLU A 114 -18.30 -22.32 30.17
CA GLU A 114 -17.39 -22.42 29.02
C GLU A 114 -17.66 -21.31 28.00
N GLU A 115 -18.92 -21.09 27.61
CA GLU A 115 -19.32 -20.00 26.71
C GLU A 115 -18.91 -18.63 27.26
N ARG A 116 -19.11 -18.40 28.57
CA ARG A 116 -18.68 -17.17 29.23
C ARG A 116 -17.17 -16.98 29.12
N ARG A 117 -16.36 -18.02 29.39
CA ARG A 117 -14.90 -17.93 29.27
C ARG A 117 -14.46 -17.61 27.85
N LEU A 118 -15.03 -18.28 26.86
CA LEU A 118 -14.75 -18.02 25.45
C LEU A 118 -15.12 -16.59 25.04
N LEU A 119 -16.23 -16.06 25.57
CA LEU A 119 -16.63 -14.67 25.32
C LEU A 119 -15.68 -13.68 26.00
N GLU A 120 -15.23 -13.96 27.23
CA GLU A 120 -14.25 -13.12 27.93
C GLU A 120 -12.89 -13.09 27.20
N GLU A 121 -12.42 -14.24 26.70
CA GLU A 121 -11.21 -14.33 25.86
C GLU A 121 -11.35 -13.54 24.56
N LYS A 122 -12.46 -13.71 23.83
CA LYS A 122 -12.73 -12.95 22.60
C LYS A 122 -12.82 -11.44 22.86
N LEU A 123 -13.40 -11.03 23.98
CA LEU A 123 -13.48 -9.62 24.36
C LEU A 123 -12.09 -9.07 24.65
N PHE A 124 -11.24 -9.83 25.34
CA PHE A 124 -9.85 -9.46 25.58
C PHE A 124 -9.04 -9.32 24.28
N GLU A 125 -9.13 -10.30 23.38
CA GLU A 125 -8.46 -10.24 22.07
C GLU A 125 -8.92 -9.03 21.24
N ASN A 126 -10.22 -8.78 21.19
CA ASN A 126 -10.79 -7.64 20.47
C ASN A 126 -10.33 -6.31 21.09
N SER A 127 -10.25 -6.22 22.41
CA SER A 127 -9.74 -5.04 23.11
C SER A 127 -8.27 -4.77 22.78
N ARG A 128 -7.45 -5.82 22.71
CA ARG A 128 -6.04 -5.71 22.30
C ARG A 128 -5.90 -5.26 20.84
N GLN A 129 -6.64 -5.87 19.92
CA GLN A 129 -6.65 -5.47 18.51
C GLN A 129 -7.06 -4.01 18.34
N ARG A 130 -8.04 -3.55 19.12
CA ARG A 130 -8.46 -2.14 19.11
C ARG A 130 -7.34 -1.19 19.55
N LEU A 131 -6.56 -1.54 20.57
CA LEU A 131 -5.42 -0.74 21.01
C LEU A 131 -4.34 -0.67 19.92
N GLU A 132 -3.99 -1.81 19.31
CA GLU A 132 -3.03 -1.86 18.20
C GLU A 132 -3.49 -1.01 16.99
N LEU A 133 -4.79 -0.99 16.70
CA LEU A 133 -5.35 -0.15 15.65
C LEU A 133 -5.28 1.35 16.01
N LEU A 134 -5.51 1.71 17.27
CA LEU A 134 -5.38 3.10 17.73
C LEU A 134 -3.92 3.59 17.63
N GLU A 135 -2.95 2.76 18.00
CA GLU A 135 -1.53 3.08 17.84
C GLU A 135 -1.17 3.31 16.37
N LYS A 136 -1.62 2.43 15.47
CA LYS A 136 -1.42 2.61 14.01
C LYS A 136 -2.07 3.90 13.51
N LEU A 137 -3.27 4.23 13.99
CA LEU A 137 -3.98 5.45 13.61
C LEU A 137 -3.21 6.70 14.02
N ASN A 138 -2.63 6.73 15.22
CA ASN A 138 -1.77 7.82 15.68
C ASN A 138 -0.53 7.98 14.79
N VAL A 139 0.15 6.87 14.46
CA VAL A 139 1.31 6.90 13.55
C VAL A 139 0.93 7.44 12.17
N TYR A 140 -0.22 7.03 11.64
CA TYR A 140 -0.71 7.56 10.36
C TYR A 140 -1.07 9.05 10.43
N GLN A 141 -1.62 9.53 11.54
CA GLN A 141 -1.88 10.96 11.74
C GLN A 141 -0.58 11.77 11.77
N GLU A 142 0.44 11.30 12.48
CA GLU A 142 1.76 11.95 12.50
C GLU A 142 2.39 11.98 11.09
N LEU A 143 2.26 10.89 10.34
CA LEU A 143 2.77 10.81 8.97
C LEU A 143 2.03 11.77 8.03
N ILE A 144 0.70 11.86 8.12
CA ILE A 144 -0.10 12.83 7.36
C ILE A 144 0.34 14.26 7.69
N GLN A 145 0.58 14.56 8.96
CA GLN A 145 1.03 15.88 9.38
C GLN A 145 2.41 16.21 8.78
N ARG A 146 3.38 15.30 8.85
CA ARG A 146 4.70 15.50 8.22
C ARG A 146 4.60 15.69 6.71
N LEU A 147 3.80 14.89 6.02
CA LEU A 147 3.58 15.04 4.58
C LEU A 147 2.92 16.38 4.24
N SER A 148 2.03 16.89 5.09
CA SER A 148 1.42 18.21 4.89
C SER A 148 2.44 19.33 5.05
N GLU A 149 3.34 19.24 6.03
CA GLU A 149 4.43 20.20 6.23
C GLU A 149 5.44 20.17 5.08
N GLU A 150 5.82 18.98 4.59
CA GLU A 150 6.69 18.83 3.43
C GLU A 150 6.05 19.40 2.17
N LYS A 151 4.75 19.13 1.94
CA LYS A 151 4.01 19.70 0.82
C LYS A 151 4.03 21.24 0.87
N GLU A 152 3.76 21.84 2.02
CA GLU A 152 3.82 23.30 2.18
C GLU A 152 5.22 23.87 1.91
N ARG A 153 6.29 23.16 2.32
CA ARG A 153 7.66 23.58 2.02
C ARG A 153 7.93 23.55 0.52
N ILE A 154 7.56 22.47 -0.16
CA ILE A 154 7.72 22.33 -1.61
C ILE A 154 6.90 23.40 -2.35
N GLU A 155 5.67 23.68 -1.94
CA GLU A 155 4.85 24.74 -2.54
C GLU A 155 5.49 26.12 -2.38
N LYS A 156 6.11 26.40 -1.22
CA LYS A 156 6.89 27.64 -1.00
C LYS A 156 8.14 27.71 -1.88
N GLU A 157 8.86 26.60 -2.05
CA GLU A 157 10.03 26.52 -2.94
C GLU A 157 9.63 26.75 -4.40
N ILE A 158 8.53 26.14 -4.86
CA ILE A 158 7.98 26.37 -6.21
C ILE A 158 7.62 27.84 -6.41
N ALA A 159 6.93 28.46 -5.44
CA ALA A 159 6.57 29.87 -5.52
C ALA A 159 7.80 30.80 -5.55
N GLN A 160 8.93 30.41 -4.97
CA GLN A 160 10.19 31.14 -5.07
C GLN A 160 10.88 30.99 -6.44
N LEU A 161 10.61 29.89 -7.16
CA LEU A 161 11.16 29.67 -8.50
C LEU A 161 10.41 30.44 -9.59
N ASP A 162 9.13 30.77 -9.38
CA ASP A 162 8.33 31.56 -10.33
C ASP A 162 8.94 32.93 -10.70
N PRO A 163 9.34 33.80 -9.74
CA PRO A 163 9.97 35.08 -10.08
C PRO A 163 11.30 34.91 -10.81
N ILE A 164 12.10 33.89 -10.44
CA ILE A 164 13.36 33.57 -11.12
C ILE A 164 13.09 33.19 -12.58
N ARG A 165 12.02 32.42 -12.83
CA ARG A 165 11.61 32.03 -14.19
C ARG A 165 11.14 33.22 -15.02
N GLU A 166 10.41 34.16 -14.41
CA GLU A 166 10.02 35.41 -15.06
C GLU A 166 11.23 36.27 -15.42
N ASP A 167 12.18 36.42 -14.49
CA ASP A 167 13.40 37.19 -14.74
C ASP A 167 14.28 36.56 -15.81
N TYR A 168 14.38 35.22 -15.84
CA TYR A 168 15.04 34.50 -16.93
C TYR A 168 14.40 34.79 -18.30
N GLN A 169 13.07 34.87 -18.37
CA GLN A 169 12.38 35.24 -19.61
C GLN A 169 12.63 36.69 -20.03
N LYS A 170 12.73 37.63 -19.07
CA LYS A 170 13.09 39.03 -19.35
C LYS A 170 14.51 39.12 -19.92
N LEU A 171 15.47 38.44 -19.28
CA LEU A 171 16.86 38.33 -19.73
C LEU A 171 16.98 37.73 -21.14
N LEU A 172 16.19 36.69 -21.45
CA LEU A 172 16.13 36.11 -22.80
C LEU A 172 15.70 37.14 -23.86
N LYS A 173 14.64 37.92 -23.58
CA LYS A 173 14.17 38.96 -24.50
C LYS A 173 15.20 40.10 -24.64
N GLU A 174 15.88 40.45 -23.56
CA GLU A 174 16.93 41.46 -23.58
C GLU A 174 18.14 41.00 -24.41
N LYS A 175 18.57 39.76 -24.23
CA LYS A 175 19.59 39.12 -25.06
C LYS A 175 19.22 39.17 -26.54
N GLU A 176 18.00 38.79 -26.90
CA GLU A 176 17.54 38.84 -28.31
C GLU A 176 17.62 40.26 -28.89
N ARG A 177 17.19 41.27 -28.12
CA ARG A 177 17.28 42.68 -28.52
C ARG A 177 18.72 43.16 -28.68
N LEU A 178 19.62 42.77 -27.77
CA LEU A 178 21.04 43.10 -27.87
C LEU A 178 21.67 42.43 -29.10
N THR A 179 21.29 41.17 -29.38
CA THR A 179 21.77 40.44 -30.56
C THR A 179 21.34 41.14 -31.85
N GLN A 180 20.10 41.66 -31.91
CA GLN A 180 19.64 42.47 -33.04
C GLN A 180 20.43 43.76 -33.19
N LYS A 181 20.66 44.50 -32.10
CA LYS A 181 21.47 45.73 -32.13
C LYS A 181 22.90 45.49 -32.58
N ILE A 182 23.51 44.39 -32.16
CA ILE A 182 24.86 43.99 -32.59
C ILE A 182 24.88 43.75 -34.10
N ASN A 183 23.91 42.99 -34.63
CA ASN A 183 23.82 42.75 -36.07
C ASN A 183 23.63 44.05 -36.87
N GLU A 184 22.76 44.96 -36.41
CA GLU A 184 22.59 46.28 -37.04
C GLU A 184 23.87 47.12 -37.01
N ALA A 185 24.63 47.07 -35.92
CA ALA A 185 25.91 47.76 -35.79
C ALA A 185 26.97 47.14 -36.71
N GLU A 186 27.01 45.82 -36.86
CA GLU A 186 27.89 45.12 -37.80
C GLU A 186 27.60 45.50 -39.25
N ASP A 187 26.32 45.62 -39.63
CA ASP A 187 25.92 46.05 -40.97
C ASP A 187 26.32 47.51 -41.23
N ARG A 188 26.11 48.41 -40.27
CA ARG A 188 26.60 49.80 -40.37
C ARG A 188 28.12 49.89 -40.48
N LEU A 189 28.84 49.05 -39.75
CA LEU A 189 30.31 48.98 -39.84
C LEU A 189 30.77 48.52 -41.24
N LYS A 190 30.06 47.58 -41.87
CA LYS A 190 30.32 47.21 -43.27
C LYS A 190 30.09 48.38 -44.21
N GLU A 191 28.95 49.08 -44.09
CA GLU A 191 28.67 50.26 -44.91
C GLU A 191 29.74 51.35 -44.76
N TYR A 192 30.18 51.63 -43.53
CA TYR A 192 31.25 52.58 -43.29
C TYR A 192 32.60 52.13 -43.87
N ARG A 193 32.94 50.85 -43.79
CA ARG A 193 34.15 50.31 -44.44
C ARG A 193 34.11 50.50 -45.95
N GLU A 194 33.01 50.14 -46.60
CA GLU A 194 32.85 50.35 -48.05
C GLU A 194 32.91 51.83 -48.42
N ARG A 195 32.37 52.72 -47.58
CA ARG A 195 32.42 54.16 -47.83
C ARG A 195 33.84 54.70 -47.67
N ILE A 196 34.60 54.22 -46.68
CA ILE A 196 36.02 54.55 -46.53
C ILE A 196 36.81 54.06 -47.73
N GLU A 197 36.58 52.85 -48.23
CA GLU A 197 37.22 52.31 -49.44
C GLU A 197 36.93 53.19 -50.67
N ARG A 198 35.67 53.54 -50.90
CA ARG A 198 35.27 54.46 -51.98
C ARG A 198 35.93 55.83 -51.86
N LEU A 199 35.99 56.38 -50.64
CA LEU A 199 36.64 57.66 -50.39
C LEU A 199 38.16 57.57 -50.60
N THR A 200 38.80 56.49 -50.16
CA THR A 200 40.24 56.28 -50.39
C THR A 200 40.57 56.13 -51.87
N GLU A 201 39.75 55.44 -52.66
CA GLU A 201 39.88 55.39 -54.11
C GLU A 201 39.70 56.77 -54.76
N SER A 202 38.68 57.52 -54.35
CA SER A 202 38.46 58.88 -54.87
C SER A 202 39.62 59.83 -54.52
N ASN A 203 40.19 59.72 -53.31
CA ASN A 203 41.35 60.49 -52.89
C ASN A 203 42.59 60.11 -53.70
N LYS A 204 42.83 58.82 -53.98
CA LYS A 204 43.92 58.39 -54.86
C LYS A 204 43.80 59.03 -56.25
N ARG A 205 42.60 58.99 -56.85
CA ARG A 205 42.32 59.62 -58.16
C ARG A 205 42.52 61.14 -58.13
N LEU A 206 42.11 61.79 -57.04
CA LEU A 206 42.33 63.23 -56.85
C LEU A 206 43.82 63.56 -56.72
N PHE A 207 44.60 62.76 -55.97
CA PHE A 207 46.06 62.91 -55.89
C PHE A 207 46.73 62.74 -57.25
N GLU A 208 46.36 61.71 -58.02
CA GLU A 208 46.85 61.51 -59.39
C GLU A 208 46.52 62.72 -60.28
N SER A 209 45.30 63.24 -60.21
CA SER A 209 44.91 64.43 -60.97
C SER A 209 45.64 65.70 -60.51
N LEU A 210 45.87 65.88 -59.22
CA LEU A 210 46.67 67.00 -58.69
C LEU A 210 48.12 66.90 -59.13
N GLU A 211 48.71 65.71 -59.17
CA GLU A 211 50.06 65.49 -59.66
C GLU A 211 50.18 65.87 -61.15
N THR A 212 49.18 65.50 -61.97
CA THR A 212 49.11 65.95 -63.38
C THR A 212 48.92 67.46 -63.53
N LEU A 213 48.15 68.10 -62.64
CA LEU A 213 47.93 69.55 -62.67
C LEU A 213 49.18 70.32 -62.20
N TYR A 214 49.86 69.85 -61.16
CA TYR A 214 51.10 70.43 -60.64
C TYR A 214 52.25 70.36 -61.66
N LEU A 215 52.27 69.32 -62.50
CA LEU A 215 53.15 69.22 -63.66
C LEU A 215 52.79 70.19 -64.80
N SER A 216 51.54 70.66 -64.85
CA SER A 216 50.99 71.41 -65.99
C SER A 216 50.95 72.94 -65.85
N GLN A 217 50.98 73.54 -64.65
CA GLN A 217 50.81 75.01 -64.55
C GLN A 217 51.44 75.70 -63.32
N LYS A 218 52.28 76.71 -63.61
CA LYS A 218 52.66 77.85 -62.75
C LYS A 218 51.71 79.02 -63.08
N SER A 219 50.83 79.45 -62.15
CA SER A 219 50.47 80.87 -61.88
C SER A 219 49.20 81.07 -61.01
N GLU A 220 49.34 81.95 -60.01
CA GLU A 220 48.39 82.90 -59.36
C GLU A 220 46.96 82.53 -58.83
N ASP A 221 46.34 81.39 -59.12
CA ASP A 221 44.99 81.06 -58.54
C ASP A 221 45.03 80.49 -57.10
N THR A 222 46.22 80.41 -56.51
CA THR A 222 46.51 79.66 -55.28
C THR A 222 45.74 80.11 -54.04
N HIS A 223 45.32 81.38 -53.94
CA HIS A 223 44.81 81.92 -52.69
C HIS A 223 43.34 81.54 -52.40
N SER A 224 42.51 81.45 -53.44
CA SER A 224 41.11 81.00 -53.40
C SER A 224 41.03 79.52 -53.04
N GLU A 225 41.85 78.70 -53.68
CA GLU A 225 41.96 77.26 -53.45
C GLU A 225 42.53 76.94 -52.07
N LEU A 226 43.54 77.68 -51.60
CA LEU A 226 44.06 77.57 -50.23
C LEU A 226 42.97 77.79 -49.17
N SER A 227 42.00 78.67 -49.42
CA SER A 227 40.91 78.93 -48.48
C SER A 227 39.90 77.77 -48.43
N LYS A 228 39.60 77.16 -49.58
CA LYS A 228 38.73 75.97 -49.69
C LYS A 228 39.39 74.76 -49.03
N LEU A 229 40.68 74.54 -49.32
CA LEU A 229 41.51 73.49 -48.71
C LEU A 229 41.61 73.64 -47.19
N ARG A 230 41.72 74.87 -46.65
CA ARG A 230 41.68 75.09 -45.18
C ARG A 230 40.34 74.75 -44.55
N LYS A 231 39.22 75.01 -45.25
CA LYS A 231 37.88 74.64 -44.78
C LYS A 231 37.68 73.13 -44.81
N GLU A 232 38.13 72.46 -45.86
CA GLU A 232 38.10 71.00 -45.97
C GLU A 232 38.99 70.34 -44.91
N ARG A 233 40.21 70.84 -44.70
CA ARG A 233 41.08 70.38 -43.60
C ARG A 233 40.41 70.48 -42.24
N LYS A 234 39.71 71.59 -41.96
CA LYS A 234 38.96 71.74 -40.69
C LYS A 234 37.78 70.76 -40.56
N LYS A 235 37.10 70.45 -41.66
CA LYS A 235 36.03 69.43 -41.67
C LYS A 235 36.59 68.03 -41.42
N LEU A 236 37.65 67.66 -42.14
CA LEU A 236 38.32 66.37 -41.98
C LEU A 236 38.89 66.18 -40.57
N ILE A 237 39.45 67.23 -39.95
CA ILE A 237 39.92 67.16 -38.55
C ILE A 237 38.75 66.89 -37.59
N LYS A 238 37.58 67.50 -37.81
CA LYS A 238 36.39 67.23 -36.98
C LYS A 238 35.89 65.80 -37.16
N GLU A 239 35.82 65.30 -38.39
CA GLU A 239 35.43 63.91 -38.66
C GLU A 239 36.42 62.92 -38.03
N ILE A 240 37.73 63.17 -38.09
CA ILE A 240 38.74 62.34 -37.43
C ILE A 240 38.53 62.30 -35.90
N LEU A 241 38.23 63.45 -35.29
CA LEU A 241 37.94 63.53 -33.86
C LEU A 241 36.65 62.79 -33.46
N GLU A 242 35.61 62.86 -34.29
CA GLU A 242 34.36 62.11 -34.09
C GLU A 242 34.57 60.60 -34.24
N LEU A 243 35.37 60.19 -35.23
CA LEU A 243 35.75 58.79 -35.42
C LEU A 243 36.61 58.25 -34.28
N GLN A 244 37.54 59.05 -33.74
CA GLN A 244 38.32 58.67 -32.57
C GLN A 244 37.45 58.42 -31.34
N LYS A 245 36.43 59.26 -31.11
CA LYS A 245 35.47 59.06 -30.01
C LYS A 245 34.67 57.78 -30.18
N LEU A 246 34.13 57.54 -31.37
CA LEU A 246 33.41 56.30 -31.68
C LEU A 246 34.30 55.06 -31.48
N LEU A 247 35.58 55.14 -31.83
CA LEU A 247 36.53 54.06 -31.63
C LEU A 247 36.73 53.76 -30.14
N GLU A 248 36.92 54.80 -29.31
CA GLU A 248 37.03 54.65 -27.85
C GLU A 248 35.78 54.04 -27.23
N ASP A 249 34.58 54.46 -27.65
CA ASP A 249 33.32 53.91 -27.16
C ASP A 249 33.17 52.42 -27.51
N VAL A 250 33.53 52.03 -28.74
CA VAL A 250 33.52 50.63 -29.18
C VAL A 250 34.54 49.79 -28.40
N TYR A 251 35.71 50.33 -28.06
CA TYR A 251 36.68 49.63 -27.22
C TYR A 251 36.14 49.38 -25.80
N LYS A 252 35.43 50.35 -25.21
CA LYS A 252 34.79 50.18 -23.90
C LYS A 252 33.67 49.15 -23.93
N GLU A 253 32.81 49.18 -24.95
CA GLU A 253 31.76 48.16 -25.10
C GLU A 253 32.37 46.75 -25.27
N LYS A 254 33.44 46.63 -26.04
CA LYS A 254 34.16 45.36 -26.20
C LYS A 254 34.69 44.82 -24.88
N GLU A 255 35.24 45.66 -24.01
CA GLU A 255 35.72 45.25 -22.68
C GLU A 255 34.57 44.76 -21.79
N LEU A 256 33.43 45.46 -21.79
CA LEU A 256 32.23 45.04 -21.05
C LEU A 256 31.71 43.68 -21.53
N TYR A 257 31.58 43.48 -22.84
CA TYR A 257 31.15 42.19 -23.39
C TYR A 257 32.14 41.06 -23.10
N GLN A 258 33.45 41.35 -23.05
CA GLN A 258 34.44 40.35 -22.66
C GLN A 258 34.28 39.90 -21.20
N GLN A 259 33.94 40.83 -20.31
CA GLN A 259 33.65 40.51 -18.91
C GLN A 259 32.37 39.67 -18.79
N GLU A 260 31.30 40.06 -19.46
CA GLU A 260 30.02 39.35 -19.45
C GLU A 260 30.17 37.91 -20.02
N VAL A 261 30.93 37.74 -21.11
CA VAL A 261 31.26 36.41 -21.65
C VAL A 261 32.08 35.57 -20.65
N ALA A 262 32.96 36.19 -19.86
CA ALA A 262 33.72 35.47 -18.85
C ALA A 262 32.85 35.00 -17.68
N GLU A 263 31.87 35.81 -17.26
CA GLU A 263 30.88 35.44 -16.24
C GLU A 263 29.98 34.31 -16.71
N LEU A 264 29.40 34.43 -17.91
CA LEU A 264 28.56 33.38 -18.50
C LEU A 264 29.32 32.06 -18.69
N LYS A 265 30.62 32.10 -18.98
CA LYS A 265 31.46 30.89 -19.03
C LYS A 265 31.58 30.21 -17.66
N LYS A 266 31.72 30.98 -16.58
CA LYS A 266 31.76 30.43 -15.21
C LYS A 266 30.42 29.82 -14.83
N GLU A 267 29.32 30.50 -15.09
CA GLU A 267 27.97 29.97 -14.83
C GLU A 267 27.69 28.67 -15.59
N ARG A 268 28.07 28.63 -16.88
CA ARG A 268 27.95 27.41 -17.68
C ARG A 268 28.76 26.25 -17.12
N ALA A 269 29.95 26.51 -16.58
CA ALA A 269 30.76 25.47 -15.95
C ALA A 269 30.09 24.93 -14.69
N ASN A 270 29.59 25.80 -13.80
CA ASN A 270 28.88 25.40 -12.60
C ASN A 270 27.61 24.58 -12.90
N LEU A 271 26.81 25.02 -13.88
CA LEU A 271 25.62 24.28 -14.29
C LEU A 271 25.96 22.89 -14.86
N LYS A 272 27.09 22.79 -15.59
CA LYS A 272 27.55 21.50 -16.11
C LYS A 272 27.94 20.54 -14.98
N GLU A 273 28.66 21.01 -13.98
CA GLU A 273 29.00 20.21 -12.79
C GLU A 273 27.75 19.73 -12.04
N GLN A 274 26.74 20.58 -11.89
CA GLN A 274 25.47 20.18 -11.28
C GLN A 274 24.74 19.09 -12.08
N ILE A 275 24.73 19.19 -13.41
CA ILE A 275 24.16 18.14 -14.28
C ILE A 275 24.91 16.82 -14.11
N ASP A 276 26.24 16.86 -14.06
CA ASP A 276 27.06 15.65 -13.91
C ASP A 276 26.83 14.99 -12.52
N LEU A 277 26.69 15.78 -11.46
CA LEU A 277 26.32 15.28 -10.12
C LEU A 277 24.92 14.63 -10.11
N LEU A 278 23.92 15.26 -10.73
CA LEU A 278 22.57 14.71 -10.82
C LEU A 278 22.52 13.41 -11.62
N ARG A 279 23.34 13.30 -12.69
CA ARG A 279 23.46 12.05 -13.46
C ARG A 279 24.03 10.92 -12.62
N LEU A 280 25.09 11.18 -11.85
CA LEU A 280 25.65 10.19 -10.93
C LEU A 280 24.62 9.74 -9.88
N GLN A 281 23.85 10.67 -9.32
CA GLN A 281 22.78 10.33 -8.39
C GLN A 281 21.70 9.45 -9.04
N LEU A 282 21.29 9.77 -10.28
CA LEU A 282 20.35 8.94 -11.03
C LEU A 282 20.91 7.54 -11.28
N GLU A 283 22.16 7.42 -11.69
CA GLU A 283 22.83 6.13 -11.87
C GLU A 283 22.82 5.32 -10.57
N GLU A 284 23.15 5.92 -9.43
CA GLU A 284 23.07 5.24 -8.13
C GLU A 284 21.64 4.79 -7.78
N TYR A 285 20.63 5.63 -8.01
CA TYR A 285 19.24 5.25 -7.76
C TYR A 285 18.77 4.13 -8.68
N THR A 286 19.17 4.15 -9.96
CA THR A 286 18.86 3.07 -10.90
C THR A 286 19.53 1.76 -10.50
N ALA A 287 20.81 1.79 -10.12
CA ALA A 287 21.52 0.61 -9.63
C ALA A 287 20.88 0.05 -8.34
N LYS A 288 20.48 0.92 -7.41
CA LYS A 288 19.74 0.50 -6.19
C LYS A 288 18.39 -0.13 -6.52
N ALA A 289 17.68 0.36 -7.54
CA ALA A 289 16.42 -0.21 -7.98
C ALA A 289 16.61 -1.57 -8.68
N GLU A 290 17.62 -1.71 -9.52
CA GLU A 290 17.98 -2.96 -10.19
C GLU A 290 18.39 -4.04 -9.18
N ASN A 291 19.26 -3.70 -8.22
CA ASN A 291 19.65 -4.61 -7.14
C ASN A 291 18.43 -5.15 -6.37
N LYS A 292 17.42 -4.30 -6.09
CA LYS A 292 16.18 -4.76 -5.44
C LYS A 292 15.41 -5.76 -6.31
N VAL A 293 15.33 -5.53 -7.63
CA VAL A 293 14.65 -6.44 -8.56
C VAL A 293 15.37 -7.79 -8.62
N ASP A 294 16.70 -7.79 -8.63
CA ASP A 294 17.49 -9.02 -8.65
C ASP A 294 17.38 -9.81 -7.34
N ILE A 295 17.37 -9.13 -6.19
CA ILE A 295 17.08 -9.77 -4.88
C ILE A 295 15.71 -10.45 -4.90
N TYR A 296 14.67 -9.77 -5.41
CA TYR A 296 13.35 -10.39 -5.51
C TYR A 296 13.31 -11.54 -6.52
N ARG A 297 14.06 -11.46 -7.62
CA ARG A 297 14.19 -12.57 -8.57
C ARG A 297 14.77 -13.80 -7.89
N GLU A 298 15.87 -13.66 -7.16
CA GLU A 298 16.52 -14.77 -6.45
C GLU A 298 15.60 -15.40 -5.41
N ILE A 299 14.92 -14.57 -4.60
CA ILE A 299 13.97 -15.06 -3.58
C ILE A 299 12.81 -15.81 -4.23
N LEU A 300 12.14 -15.21 -5.23
CA LEU A 300 10.98 -15.82 -5.88
C LEU A 300 11.35 -17.14 -6.59
N THR A 301 12.49 -17.18 -7.26
CA THR A 301 12.96 -18.38 -7.97
C THR A 301 13.35 -19.49 -6.99
N SER A 302 13.93 -19.14 -5.84
CA SER A 302 14.35 -20.11 -4.82
C SER A 302 13.17 -20.68 -4.03
N VAL A 303 12.13 -19.88 -3.78
CA VAL A 303 10.98 -20.31 -2.95
C VAL A 303 9.88 -20.98 -3.77
N LEU A 304 9.69 -20.59 -5.04
CA LEU A 304 8.58 -21.04 -5.89
C LEU A 304 9.08 -21.94 -7.02
N GLU A 305 9.52 -23.15 -6.69
CA GLU A 305 10.16 -24.08 -7.63
C GLU A 305 9.27 -24.50 -8.81
N ASN A 306 7.94 -24.55 -8.63
CA ASN A 306 6.98 -24.91 -9.67
C ASN A 306 6.46 -23.69 -10.46
N ILE A 307 7.01 -22.50 -10.22
CA ILE A 307 6.59 -21.25 -10.88
C ILE A 307 7.77 -20.60 -11.62
N GLU A 308 7.54 -20.28 -12.89
CA GLU A 308 8.39 -19.43 -13.71
C GLU A 308 7.80 -18.03 -13.80
N PHE A 309 8.66 -17.01 -13.78
CA PHE A 309 8.24 -15.61 -13.89
C PHE A 309 8.77 -14.97 -15.17
N GLU A 310 7.92 -14.21 -15.86
CA GLU A 310 8.37 -13.31 -16.91
C GLU A 310 9.13 -12.12 -16.30
N ARG A 311 10.15 -11.58 -17.00
CA ARG A 311 11.07 -10.58 -16.43
C ARG A 311 10.38 -9.30 -15.96
N GLU A 312 9.31 -8.91 -16.65
CA GLU A 312 8.51 -7.72 -16.34
C GLU A 312 7.71 -7.90 -15.05
N VAL A 313 7.25 -9.12 -14.77
CA VAL A 313 6.46 -9.46 -13.57
C VAL A 313 7.24 -9.24 -12.28
N ILE A 314 8.53 -9.56 -12.27
CA ILE A 314 9.36 -9.38 -11.07
C ILE A 314 9.52 -7.88 -10.76
N ARG A 315 9.61 -7.05 -11.81
CA ARG A 315 9.68 -5.60 -11.66
C ARG A 315 8.36 -5.04 -11.12
N ASP A 316 7.24 -5.54 -11.63
CA ASP A 316 5.90 -5.14 -11.15
C ASP A 316 5.69 -5.58 -9.69
N PHE A 317 6.09 -6.81 -9.34
CA PHE A 317 6.07 -7.30 -7.97
C PHE A 317 6.96 -6.48 -7.02
N ALA A 318 8.13 -6.03 -7.49
CA ALA A 318 9.03 -5.20 -6.70
C ALA A 318 8.42 -3.82 -6.38
N ARG A 319 7.54 -3.30 -7.24
CA ARG A 319 6.86 -2.00 -7.09
C ARG A 319 5.64 -2.02 -6.18
N LEU A 320 5.02 -3.18 -5.98
CA LEU A 320 3.84 -3.31 -5.12
C LEU A 320 4.11 -2.81 -3.68
N PRO A 321 3.10 -2.28 -2.98
CA PRO A 321 3.20 -1.98 -1.55
C PRO A 321 3.33 -3.27 -0.70
N ALA A 322 3.94 -3.16 0.48
CA ALA A 322 4.31 -4.32 1.30
C ALA A 322 3.13 -5.23 1.68
N ASP A 323 1.96 -4.65 1.95
CA ASP A 323 0.75 -5.41 2.30
C ASP A 323 0.25 -6.24 1.12
N LYS A 324 0.22 -5.65 -0.08
CA LYS A 324 -0.12 -6.36 -1.32
C LYS A 324 0.90 -7.43 -1.67
N LYS A 325 2.20 -7.18 -1.50
CA LYS A 325 3.22 -8.21 -1.73
C LYS A 325 2.96 -9.47 -0.91
N ARG A 326 2.53 -9.35 0.35
CA ARG A 326 2.22 -10.50 1.21
C ARG A 326 1.04 -11.29 0.68
N GLU A 327 -0.03 -10.63 0.26
CA GLU A 327 -1.22 -11.28 -0.31
C GLU A 327 -0.91 -11.98 -1.63
N PHE A 328 -0.21 -11.30 -2.53
CA PHE A 328 0.24 -11.88 -3.79
C PHE A 328 1.17 -13.08 -3.57
N PHE A 329 2.09 -12.99 -2.61
CA PHE A 329 2.99 -14.09 -2.28
C PHE A 329 2.24 -15.31 -1.71
N LYS A 330 1.21 -15.10 -0.89
CA LYS A 330 0.33 -16.19 -0.40
C LYS A 330 -0.36 -16.92 -1.55
N GLU A 331 -0.95 -16.18 -2.49
CA GLU A 331 -1.61 -16.77 -3.67
C GLU A 331 -0.62 -17.50 -4.59
N LEU A 332 0.59 -16.96 -4.77
CA LEU A 332 1.65 -17.63 -5.52
C LEU A 332 2.13 -18.92 -4.83
N LEU A 333 2.24 -18.94 -3.50
CA LEU A 333 2.54 -20.17 -2.76
C LEU A 333 1.45 -21.22 -2.94
N LEU A 334 0.18 -20.82 -2.89
CA LEU A 334 -0.93 -21.73 -3.16
C LEU A 334 -0.85 -22.29 -4.59
N LEU A 335 -0.54 -21.45 -5.58
CA LEU A 335 -0.33 -21.90 -6.96
C LEU A 335 0.85 -22.88 -7.08
N ASN A 336 1.93 -22.65 -6.35
CA ASN A 336 3.11 -23.50 -6.35
C ASN A 336 2.82 -24.92 -5.82
N MET A 337 1.84 -25.05 -4.92
CA MET A 337 1.38 -26.32 -4.36
C MET A 337 0.34 -27.04 -5.23
N LYS A 338 -0.25 -26.38 -6.22
CA LYS A 338 -1.29 -26.96 -7.07
C LYS A 338 -0.72 -27.75 -8.24
N ASP A 339 -1.28 -28.93 -8.47
CA ASP A 339 -0.96 -29.76 -9.62
C ASP A 339 -1.55 -29.18 -10.91
N THR A 340 -0.82 -29.34 -12.02
CA THR A 340 -1.20 -28.87 -13.36
C THR A 340 -2.49 -29.48 -13.92
N LYS A 341 -3.08 -30.46 -13.23
CA LYS A 341 -4.31 -31.17 -13.62
C LYS A 341 -5.57 -30.64 -12.93
N GLU A 342 -5.45 -29.71 -11.98
CA GLU A 342 -6.61 -29.15 -11.30
C GLU A 342 -7.44 -28.23 -12.23
N PRO A 343 -8.79 -28.26 -12.14
CA PRO A 343 -9.63 -27.39 -12.94
C PRO A 343 -9.49 -25.94 -12.45
N LEU A 344 -8.90 -25.07 -13.28
CA LEU A 344 -8.75 -23.64 -13.02
C LEU A 344 -9.65 -22.80 -13.93
N GLU A 345 -10.06 -21.63 -13.44
CA GLU A 345 -10.87 -20.68 -14.20
C GLU A 345 -10.07 -20.08 -15.37
N SER A 346 -10.35 -20.54 -16.59
CA SER A 346 -9.78 -19.96 -17.80
C SER A 346 -10.38 -18.60 -18.13
N MET A 347 -9.55 -17.65 -18.59
CA MET A 347 -10.00 -16.35 -19.04
C MET A 347 -10.71 -16.44 -20.41
N LYS A 348 -11.90 -15.85 -20.53
CA LYS A 348 -12.63 -15.79 -21.82
C LYS A 348 -11.83 -14.94 -22.82
N GLY A 349 -11.59 -15.46 -24.03
CA GLY A 349 -10.89 -14.75 -25.11
C GLY A 349 -9.38 -15.01 -25.24
N TYR A 350 -8.76 -15.65 -24.24
CA TYR A 350 -7.31 -15.93 -24.22
C TYR A 350 -7.03 -17.45 -24.21
N ARG A 351 -5.90 -17.88 -24.79
CA ARG A 351 -5.56 -19.31 -24.92
C ARG A 351 -4.72 -19.75 -23.72
N ASN A 352 -5.26 -20.65 -22.90
CA ASN A 352 -4.59 -21.24 -21.73
C ASN A 352 -4.10 -20.22 -20.68
N VAL A 353 -4.73 -19.06 -20.60
CA VAL A 353 -4.46 -18.05 -19.56
C VAL A 353 -5.48 -18.19 -18.44
N PHE A 354 -4.97 -18.26 -17.22
CA PHE A 354 -5.71 -18.36 -15.98
C PHE A 354 -5.48 -17.11 -15.12
N LYS A 355 -6.37 -16.90 -14.15
CA LYS A 355 -6.33 -15.75 -13.26
C LYS A 355 -6.51 -16.15 -11.80
N LEU A 356 -5.69 -15.59 -10.92
CA LEU A 356 -5.92 -15.58 -9.47
C LEU A 356 -6.35 -14.18 -9.05
N LYS A 357 -7.11 -14.12 -7.95
CA LYS A 357 -7.66 -12.89 -7.38
C LYS A 357 -7.18 -12.73 -5.93
N PRO A 358 -5.92 -12.30 -5.70
CA PRO A 358 -5.53 -11.78 -4.40
C PRO A 358 -6.42 -10.59 -4.03
N ALA A 359 -6.57 -10.30 -2.74
CA ALA A 359 -7.45 -9.23 -2.27
C ALA A 359 -7.05 -7.88 -2.90
N GLY A 360 -7.89 -7.35 -3.79
CA GLY A 360 -7.63 -6.11 -4.52
C GLY A 360 -6.42 -6.22 -5.46
N GLY A 361 -6.45 -7.18 -6.39
CA GLY A 361 -5.46 -7.34 -7.45
C GLY A 361 -5.70 -8.58 -8.32
N ARG A 362 -4.85 -8.79 -9.35
CA ARG A 362 -4.91 -9.98 -10.22
C ARG A 362 -3.54 -10.52 -10.56
N ILE A 363 -3.43 -11.85 -10.62
CA ILE A 363 -2.26 -12.55 -11.14
C ILE A 363 -2.69 -13.33 -12.38
N TYR A 364 -2.03 -13.08 -13.50
CA TYR A 364 -2.25 -13.78 -14.76
C TYR A 364 -1.13 -14.80 -14.96
N PHE A 365 -1.51 -16.04 -15.27
CA PHE A 365 -0.55 -17.12 -15.45
C PHE A 365 -1.01 -18.11 -16.53
N THR A 366 -0.07 -18.86 -17.07
CA THR A 366 -0.25 -19.88 -18.11
C THR A 366 0.54 -21.13 -17.76
N PHE A 367 0.42 -22.17 -18.59
CA PHE A 367 1.34 -23.29 -18.55
C PHE A 367 2.63 -22.95 -19.30
N GLY A 368 3.77 -23.05 -18.63
CA GLY A 368 5.08 -22.96 -19.25
C GLY A 368 5.42 -24.21 -20.06
N GLU A 369 6.41 -24.09 -20.95
CA GLU A 369 6.87 -25.18 -21.83
C GLU A 369 7.44 -26.39 -21.05
N THR A 370 7.87 -26.15 -19.81
CA THR A 370 8.49 -27.10 -18.87
C THR A 370 7.50 -27.82 -17.96
N LYS A 371 6.18 -27.73 -18.22
CA LYS A 371 5.10 -28.20 -17.34
C LYS A 371 5.06 -27.53 -15.95
N ARG A 372 5.70 -26.36 -15.81
CA ARG A 372 5.59 -25.47 -14.63
C ARG A 372 4.55 -24.38 -14.87
N TRP A 373 4.03 -23.79 -13.81
CA TRP A 373 3.19 -22.59 -13.92
C TRP A 373 4.05 -21.42 -14.35
N ARG A 374 3.59 -20.60 -15.29
CA ARG A 374 4.30 -19.40 -15.74
C ARG A 374 3.46 -18.16 -15.46
N VAL A 375 3.91 -17.30 -14.57
CA VAL A 375 3.24 -16.02 -14.28
C VAL A 375 3.64 -15.01 -15.34
N ILE A 376 2.64 -14.45 -16.01
CA ILE A 376 2.77 -13.54 -17.14
C ILE A 376 2.56 -12.09 -16.70
N GLY A 377 1.72 -11.85 -15.68
CA GLY A 377 1.37 -10.49 -15.28
C GLY A 377 0.84 -10.39 -13.87
N ILE A 378 1.09 -9.25 -13.23
CA ILE A 378 0.59 -8.88 -11.91
C ILE A 378 -0.03 -7.49 -12.02
N LEU A 379 -1.28 -7.35 -11.56
CA LEU A 379 -2.02 -6.10 -11.57
C LEU A 379 -2.46 -5.74 -10.16
N GLU A 380 -2.12 -4.52 -9.72
CA GLU A 380 -2.46 -3.99 -8.40
C GLU A 380 -3.94 -3.57 -8.28
N GLY A 381 -4.53 -3.06 -9.36
CA GLY A 381 -5.89 -2.51 -9.37
C GLY A 381 -7.00 -3.51 -9.68
N GLU A 382 -8.19 -3.25 -9.13
CA GLU A 382 -9.45 -3.92 -9.49
C GLU A 382 -10.36 -3.08 -10.40
N ASP A 383 -9.86 -2.00 -11.00
CA ASP A 383 -10.66 -1.19 -11.92
C ASP A 383 -10.82 -1.87 -13.29
N ASP A 384 -12.04 -1.93 -13.81
CA ASP A 384 -12.35 -2.60 -15.08
C ASP A 384 -11.64 -1.96 -16.29
N LYS A 385 -11.41 -0.64 -16.26
CA LYS A 385 -10.62 0.06 -17.29
C LYS A 385 -9.14 -0.31 -17.25
N GLU A 386 -8.55 -0.40 -16.06
CA GLU A 386 -7.14 -0.78 -15.91
C GLU A 386 -6.90 -2.24 -16.30
N LYS A 387 -7.87 -3.12 -15.97
CA LYS A 387 -7.83 -4.54 -16.38
C LYS A 387 -7.87 -4.69 -17.90
N GLU A 388 -8.73 -3.93 -18.58
CA GLU A 388 -8.83 -3.97 -20.05
C GLU A 388 -7.56 -3.42 -20.69
N LEU A 389 -7.05 -2.28 -20.23
CA LEU A 389 -5.83 -1.68 -20.75
C LEU A 389 -4.60 -2.56 -20.51
N TYR A 390 -4.48 -3.20 -19.34
CA TYR A 390 -3.41 -4.15 -19.04
C TYR A 390 -3.51 -5.41 -19.90
N ALA A 391 -4.72 -5.92 -20.13
CA ALA A 391 -4.94 -7.08 -21.01
C ALA A 391 -4.61 -6.75 -22.49
N GLU A 392 -4.93 -5.54 -22.95
CA GLU A 392 -4.62 -5.06 -24.29
C GLU A 392 -3.16 -4.70 -24.49
N THR A 393 -2.36 -4.50 -23.45
CA THR A 393 -0.94 -4.15 -23.58
C THR A 393 -0.03 -5.35 -23.35
N PHE A 394 -0.26 -6.10 -22.27
CA PHE A 394 0.65 -7.17 -21.83
C PHE A 394 0.17 -8.58 -22.23
N LEU A 395 -1.14 -8.80 -22.39
CA LEU A 395 -1.69 -10.14 -22.70
C LEU A 395 -1.98 -10.36 -24.21
N LEU A 396 -1.70 -9.38 -25.08
CA LEU A 396 -1.92 -9.47 -26.54
C LEU A 396 -1.32 -10.74 -27.15
N LYS A 397 -0.12 -11.15 -26.70
CA LYS A 397 0.59 -12.33 -27.19
C LYS A 397 -0.19 -13.64 -26.99
N TYR A 398 -1.16 -13.66 -26.07
CA TYR A 398 -1.92 -14.85 -25.68
C TYR A 398 -3.39 -14.80 -26.11
N ARG A 399 -3.82 -13.77 -26.86
CA ARG A 399 -5.18 -13.63 -27.37
C ARG A 399 -5.47 -14.72 -28.42
N LYS A 400 -6.63 -15.38 -28.32
CA LYS A 400 -7.05 -16.34 -29.36
C LYS A 400 -7.26 -15.56 -30.67
N ARG A 401 -6.51 -15.94 -31.72
CA ARG A 401 -6.77 -15.48 -33.09
C ARG A 401 -8.11 -15.98 -33.59
#